data_AF-A0A1U7P4P7-F1
#
_entry.id   AF-A0A1U7P4P7-F1
#
_cell.length_a   1.000
_cell.length_b   1.000
_cell.length_c   1.000
_cell.angle_alpha   90.00
_cell.angle_beta   90.00
_cell.angle_gamma   90.00
#
_symmetry.space_group_name_H-M   'P 1'
#
loop_
_entity.id
_entity.type
_entity.pdbx_description
1 polymer ?
#
loop_
_entity_poly.entity_id
_entity_poly.type
_entity_poly.pdbx_seq_one_letter_code
_entity_poly.pdbx_strand_id
1 'polypeptide(L)' 'MTLTADPRPRAHLQGRNAYAALAACMMAARYAGWSDAQIRAFRLRATSGSVEDVLRACWTEFKAR' A
#
# COMPACT_ATOMS: atom_id res chain seq x y z
N MET A 1 -8.94 25.06 -11.76
CA MET A 1 -9.23 23.62 -11.66
C MET A 1 -8.23 22.99 -10.72
N THR A 2 -8.53 22.96 -9.42
CA THR A 2 -7.68 22.31 -8.42
C THR A 2 -7.84 20.80 -8.58
N LEU A 3 -6.92 20.17 -9.29
CA LEU A 3 -6.71 18.72 -9.22
C LEU A 3 -6.41 18.40 -7.75
N THR A 4 -7.41 18.00 -6.99
CA THR A 4 -7.24 17.38 -5.68
C THR A 4 -6.42 16.11 -5.91
N ALA A 5 -5.10 16.24 -5.79
CA ALA A 5 -4.18 15.14 -5.87
C ALA A 5 -4.59 14.13 -4.80
N ASP A 6 -5.10 12.99 -5.24
CA ASP A 6 -5.43 11.88 -4.34
C ASP A 6 -4.14 11.53 -3.56
N PRO A 7 -4.15 11.64 -2.22
CA PRO A 7 -2.94 11.54 -1.40
C PRO A 7 -2.40 10.11 -1.31
N ARG A 8 -3.09 9.12 -1.91
CA ARG A 8 -2.69 7.71 -1.83
C ARG A 8 -1.44 7.42 -2.67
N PRO A 9 -0.43 6.73 -2.12
CA PRO A 9 0.73 6.30 -2.88
C PRO A 9 0.31 5.36 -4.02
N ARG A 10 1.08 5.39 -5.11
CA ARG A 10 0.88 4.50 -6.26
C ARG A 10 1.84 3.32 -6.17
N ALA A 11 1.32 2.10 -6.30
CA ALA A 11 2.11 0.88 -6.33
C ALA A 11 1.73 0.05 -7.58
N HIS A 12 2.69 -0.67 -8.14
CA HIS A 12 2.40 -1.61 -9.23
C HIS A 12 2.04 -2.96 -8.64
N LEU A 13 0.79 -3.36 -8.82
CA LEU A 13 0.12 -4.35 -8.00
C LEU A 13 -0.33 -5.59 -8.79
N GLN A 14 -0.43 -5.46 -10.12
CA GLN A 14 -0.89 -6.50 -11.02
C GLN A 14 0.11 -7.65 -11.15
N GLY A 15 -0.37 -8.90 -11.20
CA GLY A 15 0.46 -10.10 -11.36
C GLY A 15 1.35 -10.47 -10.17
N ARG A 16 1.19 -9.80 -9.02
CA ARG A 16 1.99 -10.03 -7.81
C ARG A 16 1.25 -10.94 -6.82
N ASN A 17 2.01 -11.81 -6.14
CA ASN A 17 1.51 -12.45 -4.92
C ASN A 17 1.43 -11.42 -3.78
N ALA A 18 0.72 -11.77 -2.70
CA ALA A 18 0.47 -10.88 -1.57
C ALA A 18 1.74 -10.27 -0.96
N TYR A 19 2.81 -11.06 -0.82
CA TYR A 19 4.06 -10.58 -0.23
C TYR A 19 4.81 -9.63 -1.18
N ALA A 20 4.82 -9.91 -2.48
CA ALA A 20 5.41 -9.05 -3.49
C ALA A 20 4.62 -7.73 -3.65
N ALA A 21 3.30 -7.78 -3.49
CA ALA A 21 2.43 -6.60 -3.44
C ALA A 21 2.70 -5.76 -2.20
N LEU A 22 2.79 -6.39 -1.02
CA LEU A 22 3.11 -5.72 0.23
C LEU A 22 4.47 -5.00 0.19
N ALA A 23 5.49 -5.65 -0.37
CA ALA A 23 6.81 -5.03 -0.55
C ALA A 23 6.74 -3.80 -1.47
N ALA A 24 5.98 -3.88 -2.58
CA ALA A 24 5.77 -2.75 -3.48
C ALA A 24 5.04 -1.58 -2.79
N CYS A 25 4.01 -1.88 -2.01
CA CYS A 25 3.30 -0.88 -1.19
C CYS A 25 4.21 -0.22 -0.16
N MET A 26 5.02 -0.98 0.57
CA MET A 26 5.96 -0.40 1.55
C MET A 26 6.99 0.52 0.89
N MET A 27 7.50 0.16 -0.29
CA MET A 27 8.38 1.04 -1.05
C MET A 27 7.66 2.31 -1.51
N ALA A 28 6.46 2.18 -2.08
CA ALA A 28 5.65 3.30 -2.51
C ALA A 28 5.30 4.25 -1.35
N ALA A 29 5.00 3.72 -0.16
CA ALA A 29 4.76 4.51 1.04
C ALA A 29 5.98 5.35 1.44
N ARG A 30 7.18 4.75 1.41
CA ARG A 30 8.43 5.47 1.68
C ARG A 30 8.68 6.58 0.67
N TYR A 31 8.50 6.32 -0.61
CA TYR A 31 8.64 7.34 -1.66
C TYR A 31 7.60 8.45 -1.54
N ALA A 32 6.41 8.14 -1.05
CA ALA A 32 5.36 9.12 -0.76
C ALA A 32 5.58 9.87 0.57
N GLY A 33 6.67 9.61 1.28
CA GLY A 33 7.03 10.31 2.52
C GLY A 33 6.21 9.88 3.74
N TRP A 34 5.64 8.66 3.74
CA TRP A 34 5.00 8.13 4.94
C TRP A 34 6.02 7.99 6.07
N SER A 35 5.61 8.39 7.27
CA SER A 35 6.36 8.16 8.49
C SER A 35 6.46 6.67 8.83
N ASP A 36 7.46 6.29 9.61
CA ASP A 36 7.63 4.92 10.10
C ASP A 36 6.40 4.42 10.87
N ALA A 37 5.72 5.30 11.61
CA ALA A 37 4.48 4.98 12.30
C ALA A 37 3.36 4.61 11.32
N GLN A 38 3.21 5.35 10.22
CA GLN A 38 2.22 5.06 9.17
C GLN A 38 2.52 3.73 8.46
N ILE A 39 3.79 3.49 8.11
CA ILE A 39 4.22 2.24 7.47
C ILE A 39 3.99 1.05 8.42
N ARG A 40 4.31 1.20 9.71
CA ARG A 40 4.08 0.16 10.72
C ARG A 40 2.58 -0.12 10.89
N ALA A 41 1.75 0.90 10.95
CA ALA A 41 0.30 0.75 11.06
C ALA A 41 -0.30 0.03 9.85
N PHE A 42 0.12 0.40 8.64
CA PHE A 42 -0.28 -0.29 7.41
C PHE A 42 0.17 -1.76 7.41
N ARG A 43 1.43 -2.04 7.75
CA ARG A 43 1.94 -3.40 7.84
C ARG A 43 1.11 -4.24 8.82
N LEU A 44 0.84 -3.73 10.02
CA LEU A 44 0.03 -4.41 11.02
C LEU A 44 -1.38 -4.72 10.50
N ARG A 45 -2.05 -3.76 9.85
CA ARG A 45 -3.37 -4.00 9.23
C ARG A 45 -3.29 -5.07 8.15
N ALA A 46 -2.35 -4.94 7.21
CA ALA A 46 -2.18 -5.85 6.09
C ALA A 46 -1.86 -7.28 6.56
N THR A 47 -1.09 -7.46 7.63
CA THR A 47 -0.68 -8.78 8.13
C THR A 47 -1.48 -9.27 9.33
N SER A 48 -2.60 -8.63 9.68
CA SER A 48 -3.41 -9.03 10.84
C SER A 48 -4.29 -10.26 10.59
N GLY A 49 -4.47 -10.65 9.32
CA GLY A 49 -5.36 -11.73 8.92
C GLY A 49 -4.73 -12.66 7.91
N SER A 50 -5.53 -13.04 6.92
CA SER A 50 -5.15 -13.95 5.84
C SER A 50 -4.30 -13.28 4.76
N VAL A 51 -3.79 -14.09 3.83
CA VAL A 51 -3.09 -13.61 2.62
C VAL A 51 -4.00 -12.69 1.76
N GLU A 52 -5.31 -12.92 1.78
CA GLU A 52 -6.28 -12.05 1.08
C GLU A 52 -6.40 -10.68 1.75
N ASP A 53 -6.26 -10.61 3.08
CA ASP A 53 -6.29 -9.34 3.81
C ASP A 53 -5.09 -8.45 3.47
N VAL A 54 -3.93 -9.06 3.21
CA VAL A 54 -2.74 -8.35 2.72
C VAL A 54 -3.05 -7.68 1.38
N LEU A 55 -3.60 -8.42 0.42
CA LEU A 55 -3.96 -7.89 -0.90
C LEU A 55 -5.04 -6.82 -0.81
N ARG A 56 -6.07 -7.06 0.02
CA ARG A 56 -7.16 -6.10 0.28
C ARG A 56 -6.62 -4.79 0.84
N ALA A 57 -5.75 -4.84 1.84
CA ALA A 57 -5.13 -3.65 2.42
C ALA A 57 -4.30 -2.88 1.37
N CYS A 58 -3.50 -3.61 0.58
CA CYS A 58 -2.73 -3.03 -0.50
C CYS A 58 -3.65 -2.29 -1.51
N TRP A 59 -4.77 -2.89 -1.92
CA TRP A 59 -5.62 -2.32 -2.99
C TRP A 59 -6.50 -1.17 -2.49
N THR A 60 -6.76 -1.15 -1.19
CA THR A 60 -7.55 -0.10 -0.54
C THR A 60 -6.71 1.16 -0.32
N GLU A 61 -5.51 0.99 0.22
CA GLU A 61 -4.63 2.10 0.65
C GLU A 61 -3.72 2.62 -0.48
N PHE A 62 -3.51 1.84 -1.54
CA PHE A 62 -2.66 2.21 -2.68
C PHE A 62 -3.43 2.19 -3.98
N LYS A 63 -3.09 3.11 -4.88
CA LYS A 63 -3.57 3.04 -6.27
C LYS A 63 -2.74 2.02 -7.04
N ALA A 64 -3.41 1.08 -7.69
CA ALA A 64 -2.80 0.27 -8.73
C ALA A 64 -2.31 1.21 -9.85
N ARG A 65 -1.03 1.10 -10.18
CA ARG A 65 -0.41 1.72 -11.35
C ARG A 65 -0.29 0.71 -12.48
#